data_AF-A0A4S2JQ28-F1
#
_entry.id   AF-A0A4S2JQ28-F1
#
_cell.length_a   1.000
_cell.length_b   1.000
_cell.length_c   1.000
_cell.angle_alpha   90.00
_cell.angle_beta   90.00
_cell.angle_gamma   90.00
#
_symmetry.space_group_name_H-M   'P 1'
#
loop_
_entity.id
_entity.type
_entity.pdbx_description
1 polymer ?
#
loop_
_entity_poly.entity_id
_entity_poly.type
_entity_poly.pdbx_seq_one_letter_code
_entity_poly.pdbx_strand_id
1 'polypeptide(L)'
;MITIANCKITLLRAFRAGSIERLIDGDKRIIATKHLLPENNINVVVRVRPLSNKEIKSGDEMAVQFPGDGQIYCDAVTSSGDKKPKVFSYNVVFEPNATQEDILQYSGIKNLIEMAVEGFSCTAFCYGQTGSGKTHTLTGPPRLFEKMDPYSEDHGLVFRSFVYLFKVLQEHENCNFVLKASFLEIYNEKVIDLLNPGSSRKPLAVRWSKKTRGFFVENLFTVECEELDDLLAVLEEGLRNRSIGTHNMNEYSSRSHSILTIAITSEQAVSEYDISWLFPLRRKYI
;
A
#
# COMPACT_ATOMS: atom_id res chain seq x y z
N MET A 1 -1.84 -7.09 4.23
CA MET A 1 -1.48 -7.13 2.80
C MET A 1 -2.43 -6.18 2.12
N ILE A 2 -1.97 -5.21 1.34
CA ILE A 2 -2.88 -4.22 0.74
C ILE A 2 -2.56 -4.20 -0.75
N THR A 3 -3.48 -4.74 -1.52
CA THR A 3 -3.34 -4.91 -2.96
C THR A 3 -3.97 -3.69 -3.63
N ILE A 4 -3.18 -2.68 -3.99
CA ILE A 4 -3.71 -1.56 -4.79
C ILE A 4 -3.62 -1.97 -6.27
N ALA A 5 -4.78 -2.23 -6.90
CA ALA A 5 -5.01 -2.47 -8.32
C ALA A 5 -4.71 -3.85 -8.94
N ASN A 6 -5.78 -4.44 -9.48
CA ASN A 6 -5.74 -5.29 -10.66
C ASN A 6 -6.44 -4.56 -11.81
N CYS A 7 -5.67 -4.01 -12.75
CA CYS A 7 -6.10 -3.75 -14.12
C CYS A 7 -4.93 -4.08 -15.04
N LYS A 8 -5.20 -4.66 -16.21
CA LYS A 8 -4.22 -5.38 -17.03
C LYS A 8 -4.07 -4.69 -18.37
N ILE A 9 -3.02 -3.88 -18.53
CA ILE A 9 -2.37 -3.65 -19.82
C ILE A 9 -0.84 -3.74 -19.62
N THR A 10 -0.17 -4.51 -20.47
CA THR A 10 1.28 -4.72 -20.48
C THR A 10 1.95 -3.57 -21.22
N LEU A 11 2.76 -2.74 -20.55
CA LEU A 11 3.80 -1.92 -21.17
C LEU A 11 4.93 -1.59 -20.17
N LEU A 12 6.10 -2.17 -20.38
CA LEU A 12 7.30 -1.91 -19.58
C LEU A 12 7.73 -0.45 -19.70
N ARG A 13 7.85 0.29 -18.58
CA ARG A 13 8.86 1.36 -18.43
C ARG A 13 9.13 1.84 -17.00
N ALA A 14 10.41 1.76 -16.64
CA ALA A 14 11.26 2.63 -15.83
C ALA A 14 10.75 3.26 -14.52
N PHE A 15 11.26 2.73 -13.40
CA PHE A 15 11.15 3.29 -12.04
C PHE A 15 12.21 4.36 -11.75
N ARG A 16 11.85 5.40 -11.00
CA ARG A 16 12.81 6.28 -10.29
C ARG A 16 12.58 6.15 -8.78
N ALA A 17 13.63 5.80 -8.03
CA ALA A 17 13.60 5.58 -6.58
C ALA A 17 14.72 6.38 -5.89
N GLY A 18 14.50 6.78 -4.63
CA GLY A 18 15.46 7.54 -3.81
C GLY A 18 15.22 7.41 -2.30
N SER A 19 16.26 7.67 -1.51
CA SER A 19 16.29 7.64 -0.04
C SER A 19 16.62 9.02 0.56
N ILE A 20 16.33 9.22 1.86
CA ILE A 20 16.49 10.48 2.60
C ILE A 20 17.59 10.33 3.67
N GLU A 21 18.48 11.31 3.79
CA GLU A 21 19.30 11.51 4.99
C GLU A 21 19.55 13.00 5.30
N ARG A 22 19.78 13.29 6.58
CA ARG A 22 20.02 14.64 7.12
C ARG A 22 21.49 15.02 6.97
N LEU A 23 21.73 16.23 6.45
CA LEU A 23 22.84 17.06 6.89
C LEU A 23 22.30 18.42 7.33
N ILE A 24 22.82 18.90 8.46
CA ILE A 24 22.49 20.20 9.05
C ILE A 24 23.32 21.23 8.29
N ASP A 25 22.70 21.97 7.38
CA ASP A 25 23.14 23.33 7.07
C ASP A 25 21.92 24.19 6.70
N GLY A 26 21.95 25.45 7.14
CA GLY A 26 20.79 26.29 7.39
C GLY A 26 19.79 26.47 6.24
N ASP A 27 18.50 26.39 6.61
CA ASP A 27 17.29 26.91 5.95
C ASP A 27 17.12 26.78 4.42
N LYS A 28 17.97 25.99 3.74
CA LYS A 28 17.87 25.70 2.30
C LYS A 28 18.08 24.22 2.05
N ARG A 29 17.01 23.53 1.66
CA ARG A 29 17.03 22.14 1.20
C ARG A 29 17.66 22.10 -0.21
N ILE A 30 18.92 21.70 -0.31
CA ILE A 30 19.62 21.48 -1.59
C ILE A 30 20.03 20.00 -1.67
N ILE A 31 19.61 19.30 -2.72
CA ILE A 31 19.77 17.84 -2.92
C ILE A 31 20.86 17.59 -3.97
N ALA A 32 21.90 16.83 -3.63
CA ALA A 32 22.96 16.42 -4.55
C ALA A 32 22.86 14.93 -4.89
N THR A 33 22.65 14.61 -6.18
CA THR A 33 22.32 13.26 -6.67
C THR A 33 23.58 12.43 -6.94
N LYS A 34 23.70 11.23 -6.35
CA LYS A 34 24.56 10.16 -6.92
C LYS A 34 23.85 8.80 -6.95
N HIS A 35 23.61 8.37 -8.18
CA HIS A 35 22.95 7.13 -8.63
C HIS A 35 23.87 5.91 -8.50
N LEU A 36 23.42 4.83 -7.87
CA LEU A 36 23.97 3.49 -8.13
C LEU A 36 22.87 2.39 -8.07
N LEU A 37 22.69 1.72 -9.22
CA LEU A 37 22.14 0.37 -9.49
C LEU A 37 20.68 0.23 -10.04
N PRO A 38 20.42 -0.81 -10.87
CA PRO A 38 19.50 -0.78 -12.02
C PRO A 38 18.03 -1.12 -11.67
N GLU A 39 17.13 -0.80 -12.61
CA GLU A 39 15.68 -1.02 -12.57
C GLU A 39 15.29 -2.42 -12.06
N ASN A 40 14.93 -2.51 -10.79
CA ASN A 40 14.34 -3.71 -10.19
C ASN A 40 12.82 -3.52 -10.06
N ASN A 41 12.05 -4.49 -10.54
CA ASN A 41 10.57 -4.51 -10.44
C ASN A 41 10.05 -4.66 -8.99
N ILE A 42 10.94 -4.75 -8.00
CA ILE A 42 10.61 -4.95 -6.59
C ILE A 42 11.32 -3.86 -5.79
N ASN A 43 10.54 -3.01 -5.12
CA ASN A 43 11.03 -2.00 -4.19
C ASN A 43 10.89 -2.52 -2.75
N VAL A 44 12.01 -2.70 -2.06
CA VAL A 44 12.07 -3.19 -0.68
C VAL A 44 12.43 -2.05 0.26
N VAL A 45 11.49 -1.66 1.11
CA VAL A 45 11.67 -0.62 2.11
C VAL A 45 11.52 -1.18 3.52
N VAL A 46 12.30 -0.66 4.46
CA VAL A 46 12.26 -1.07 5.87
C VAL A 46 11.87 0.10 6.75
N ARG A 47 10.93 -0.10 7.67
CA ARG A 47 10.60 0.87 8.72
C ARG A 47 10.97 0.31 10.08
N VAL A 48 11.82 1.04 10.80
CA VAL A 48 12.14 0.74 12.19
C VAL A 48 11.27 1.62 13.09
N ARG A 49 10.51 1.02 14.00
CA ARG A 49 9.71 1.77 14.98
C ARG A 49 10.59 2.29 16.13
N PRO A 50 10.20 3.39 16.79
CA PRO A 50 10.83 3.77 18.05
C PRO A 50 10.59 2.73 19.15
N LEU A 51 11.47 2.73 20.15
CA LEU A 51 11.27 1.99 21.39
C LEU A 51 10.00 2.49 22.09
N SER A 52 9.24 1.55 22.64
CA SER A 52 8.07 1.86 23.45
C SER A 52 8.47 2.34 24.83
N ASN A 53 7.59 3.08 25.50
CA ASN A 53 7.81 3.52 26.88
C ASN A 53 8.06 2.36 27.86
N LYS A 54 7.60 1.13 27.55
CA LYS A 54 7.88 -0.05 28.36
C LYS A 54 9.33 -0.52 28.18
N GLU A 55 9.79 -0.60 26.93
CA GLU A 55 11.17 -0.99 26.58
C GLU A 55 12.18 0.02 27.16
N ILE A 56 11.91 1.32 27.04
CA ILE A 56 12.76 2.37 27.63
C ILE A 56 12.85 2.22 29.16
N LYS A 57 11.73 1.95 29.84
CA LYS A 57 11.71 1.74 31.29
C LYS A 57 12.41 0.44 31.72
N SER A 58 12.44 -0.56 30.85
CA SER A 58 13.19 -1.80 31.08
C SER A 58 14.69 -1.65 30.83
N GLY A 59 15.14 -0.52 30.27
CA GLY A 59 16.54 -0.30 29.90
C GLY A 59 16.93 -0.96 28.57
N ASP A 60 15.96 -1.27 27.71
CA ASP A 60 16.24 -1.81 26.38
C ASP A 60 16.87 -0.74 25.49
N GLU A 61 17.85 -1.15 24.66
CA GLU A 61 18.54 -0.29 23.71
C GLU A 61 18.17 -0.65 22.26
N MET A 62 18.41 0.29 21.34
CA MET A 62 18.23 0.05 19.91
C MET A 62 19.23 -1.00 19.40
N ALA A 63 18.72 -2.15 18.98
CA ALA A 63 19.54 -3.25 18.45
C ALA A 63 20.09 -3.01 17.03
N VAL A 64 19.70 -1.90 16.39
CA VAL A 64 20.06 -1.55 15.02
C VAL A 64 20.63 -0.14 14.95
N GLN A 65 21.59 0.05 14.05
CA GLN A 65 22.21 1.34 13.73
C GLN A 65 21.98 1.68 12.26
N PHE A 66 22.03 2.97 11.95
CA PHE A 66 21.70 3.53 10.64
C PHE A 66 22.95 4.25 10.11
N PRO A 67 23.86 3.54 9.42
CA PRO A 67 25.09 4.15 8.89
C PRO A 67 24.84 5.01 7.65
N GLY A 68 23.64 4.93 7.08
CA GLY A 68 23.19 5.68 5.93
C GLY A 68 23.08 4.86 4.65
N ASP A 69 22.81 5.50 3.51
CA ASP A 69 22.72 4.91 2.17
C ASP A 69 21.72 3.73 2.07
N GLY A 70 20.61 3.83 2.81
CA GLY A 70 19.60 2.75 2.85
C GLY A 70 20.10 1.47 3.52
N GLN A 71 21.08 1.57 4.42
CA GLN A 71 21.64 0.43 5.14
C GLN A 71 21.16 0.36 6.60
N ILE A 72 21.06 -0.87 7.11
CA ILE A 72 20.85 -1.17 8.53
C ILE A 72 22.01 -2.04 8.99
N TYR A 73 22.61 -1.64 10.10
CA TYR A 73 23.65 -2.39 10.79
C TYR A 73 23.07 -3.04 12.05
N CYS A 74 23.34 -4.32 12.28
CA CYS A 74 22.98 -5.00 13.53
C CYS A 74 24.08 -5.93 14.05
N ASP A 75 24.24 -5.96 15.36
CA ASP A 75 25.15 -6.89 16.04
C ASP A 75 24.48 -8.26 16.15
N ALA A 76 24.84 -9.19 15.28
CA ALA A 76 24.36 -10.57 15.36
C ALA A 76 25.26 -11.37 16.31
N VAL A 77 24.68 -11.87 17.42
CA VAL A 77 25.35 -12.86 18.26
C VAL A 77 25.35 -14.20 17.53
N THR A 78 26.53 -14.69 17.18
CA THR A 78 26.67 -16.02 16.56
C THR A 78 26.43 -17.11 17.59
N SER A 79 26.17 -18.34 17.16
CA SER A 79 26.05 -19.51 18.04
C SER A 79 27.30 -19.73 18.92
N SER A 80 28.43 -19.14 18.55
CA SER A 80 29.71 -19.15 19.26
C SER A 80 29.83 -18.08 20.36
N GLY A 81 28.87 -17.16 20.47
CA GLY A 81 28.93 -16.00 21.38
C GLY A 81 29.64 -14.77 20.79
N ASP A 82 30.29 -14.88 19.63
CA ASP A 82 30.92 -13.74 18.96
C ASP A 82 29.85 -12.82 18.35
N LYS A 83 29.94 -11.52 18.66
CA LYS A 83 29.19 -10.48 17.94
C LYS A 83 29.84 -10.26 16.59
N LYS A 84 29.20 -10.73 15.52
CA LYS A 84 29.60 -10.36 14.15
C LYS A 84 28.61 -9.35 13.60
N PRO A 85 29.09 -8.18 13.18
CA PRO A 85 28.22 -7.19 12.58
C PRO A 85 27.68 -7.67 11.25
N LYS A 86 26.38 -7.47 11.03
CA LYS A 86 25.71 -7.70 9.75
C LYS A 86 25.18 -6.38 9.23
N VAL A 87 25.45 -6.11 7.96
CA VAL A 87 24.92 -4.97 7.23
C VAL A 87 23.90 -5.48 6.21
N PHE A 88 22.73 -4.86 6.19
CA PHE A 88 21.66 -5.13 5.25
C PHE A 88 21.36 -3.88 4.46
N SER A 89 21.29 -3.99 3.13
CA SER A 89 20.99 -2.88 2.23
C SER A 89 19.58 -3.01 1.67
N TYR A 90 18.84 -1.90 1.67
CA TYR A 90 17.47 -1.80 1.18
C TYR A 90 17.34 -0.61 0.23
N ASN A 91 16.22 -0.51 -0.48
CA ASN A 91 15.96 0.65 -1.32
C ASN A 91 15.75 1.92 -0.47
N VAL A 92 15.05 1.78 0.66
CA VAL A 92 14.83 2.84 1.64
C VAL A 92 14.80 2.27 3.06
N VAL A 93 15.43 2.98 3.99
CA VAL A 93 15.39 2.69 5.42
C VAL A 93 14.76 3.89 6.14
N PHE A 94 13.59 3.67 6.72
CA PHE A 94 12.91 4.64 7.58
C PHE A 94 13.34 4.43 9.02
N GLU A 95 14.08 5.39 9.54
CA GLU A 95 14.51 5.48 10.93
C GLU A 95 13.33 5.72 11.90
N PRO A 96 13.51 5.50 13.22
CA PRO A 96 12.46 5.70 14.22
C PRO A 96 11.73 7.05 14.21
N ASN A 97 12.40 8.11 13.72
CA ASN A 97 11.85 9.46 13.63
C ASN A 97 11.06 9.73 12.34
N ALA A 98 11.02 8.78 11.40
CA ALA A 98 10.30 8.93 10.15
C ALA A 98 8.78 9.00 10.39
N THR A 99 8.17 10.04 9.83
CA THR A 99 6.74 10.31 9.96
C THR A 99 5.91 9.42 9.02
N GLN A 100 4.58 9.40 9.22
CA GLN A 100 3.68 8.72 8.28
C GLN A 100 3.72 9.34 6.88
N GLU A 101 3.95 10.66 6.81
CA GLU A 101 4.08 11.39 5.55
C GLU A 101 5.36 11.00 4.81
N ASP A 102 6.49 10.91 5.51
CA ASP A 102 7.75 10.44 4.91
C ASP A 102 7.56 9.04 4.27
N ILE A 103 6.81 8.17 4.93
CA ILE A 103 6.55 6.83 4.40
C ILE A 103 5.75 6.91 3.11
N LEU A 104 4.69 7.71 3.03
CA LEU A 104 3.93 7.87 1.78
C LEU A 104 4.85 8.39 0.66
N GLN A 105 5.63 9.42 0.96
CA GLN A 105 6.45 10.13 -0.02
C GLN A 105 7.56 9.25 -0.60
N TYR A 106 8.23 8.45 0.24
CA TYR A 106 9.48 7.78 -0.15
C TYR A 106 9.37 6.25 -0.23
N SER A 107 8.26 5.62 0.18
CA SER A 107 8.10 4.17 0.05
C SER A 107 7.88 3.68 -1.39
N GLY A 108 7.65 4.60 -2.34
CA GLY A 108 7.28 4.28 -3.72
C GLY A 108 5.78 4.02 -3.91
N ILE A 109 4.95 4.17 -2.87
CA ILE A 109 3.51 3.95 -2.94
C ILE A 109 2.82 4.94 -3.89
N LYS A 110 3.23 6.21 -3.91
CA LYS A 110 2.73 7.21 -4.86
C LYS A 110 2.92 6.77 -6.31
N ASN A 111 4.11 6.30 -6.63
CA ASN A 111 4.41 5.77 -7.96
C ASN A 111 3.56 4.53 -8.28
N LEU A 112 3.32 3.64 -7.31
CA LEU A 112 2.39 2.51 -7.51
C LEU A 112 0.96 2.98 -7.79
N ILE A 113 0.52 4.07 -7.16
CA ILE A 113 -0.81 4.64 -7.39
C ILE A 113 -0.90 5.26 -8.79
N GLU A 114 0.11 6.02 -9.20
CA GLU A 114 0.20 6.58 -10.56
C GLU A 114 0.17 5.47 -11.62
N MET A 115 0.99 4.44 -11.44
CA MET A 115 0.98 3.25 -12.31
C MET A 115 -0.39 2.54 -12.30
N ALA A 116 -1.06 2.44 -11.15
CA ALA A 116 -2.39 1.85 -11.08
C ALA A 116 -3.43 2.64 -11.89
N VAL A 117 -3.36 3.98 -11.87
CA VAL A 117 -4.23 4.85 -12.66
C VAL A 117 -3.94 4.72 -14.16
N GLU A 118 -2.67 4.51 -14.54
CA GLU A 118 -2.25 4.20 -15.92
C GLU A 118 -2.64 2.79 -16.39
N GLY A 119 -3.23 1.97 -15.53
CA GLY A 119 -3.74 0.64 -15.88
C GLY A 119 -2.79 -0.52 -15.60
N PHE A 120 -1.77 -0.32 -14.75
CA PHE A 120 -0.90 -1.39 -14.26
C PHE A 120 -1.45 -2.07 -13.00
N SER A 121 -1.26 -3.39 -12.90
CA SER A 121 -1.47 -4.11 -11.64
C SER A 121 -0.33 -3.83 -10.67
N CYS A 122 -0.65 -3.30 -9.50
CA CYS A 122 0.31 -2.98 -8.44
C CYS A 122 0.00 -3.79 -7.17
N THR A 123 0.98 -3.98 -6.30
CA THR A 123 0.76 -4.66 -5.01
C THR A 123 1.75 -4.18 -3.98
N ALA A 124 1.26 -3.85 -2.78
CA ALA A 124 2.09 -3.47 -1.65
C ALA A 124 2.00 -4.50 -0.53
N PHE A 125 3.17 -4.97 -0.07
CA PHE A 125 3.26 -5.86 1.07
C PHE A 125 3.71 -5.09 2.31
N CYS A 126 3.07 -5.41 3.44
CA CYS A 126 3.53 -4.98 4.75
C CYS A 126 3.76 -6.23 5.58
N TYR A 127 4.99 -6.42 6.02
CA TYR A 127 5.46 -7.60 6.73
C TYR A 127 6.21 -7.19 8.00
N GLY A 128 6.19 -8.08 9.00
CA GLY A 128 6.89 -7.88 10.27
C GLY A 128 6.27 -8.69 11.41
N GLN A 129 7.01 -8.84 12.50
CA GLN A 129 6.56 -9.55 13.70
C GLN A 129 5.42 -8.81 14.43
N THR A 130 4.68 -9.50 15.29
CA THR A 130 3.76 -8.84 16.24
C THR A 130 4.51 -7.76 17.03
N GLY A 131 3.91 -6.58 17.17
CA GLY A 131 4.55 -5.44 17.83
C GLY A 131 5.56 -4.66 16.98
N SER A 132 5.82 -5.03 15.72
CA SER A 132 6.79 -4.32 14.86
C SER A 132 6.26 -3.01 14.25
N GLY A 133 4.99 -2.64 14.50
CA GLY A 133 4.39 -1.41 13.96
C GLY A 133 3.61 -1.55 12.64
N LYS A 134 3.31 -2.76 12.16
CA LYS A 134 2.52 -2.97 10.92
C LYS A 134 1.19 -2.20 10.88
N THR A 135 0.39 -2.34 11.94
CA THR A 135 -0.92 -1.66 12.06
C THR A 135 -0.73 -0.15 12.08
N HIS A 136 0.23 0.34 12.87
CA HIS A 136 0.57 1.76 12.90
C HIS A 136 0.95 2.28 11.50
N THR A 137 1.77 1.57 10.75
CA THR A 137 2.15 1.98 9.38
C THR A 137 0.97 1.96 8.42
N LEU A 138 0.16 0.91 8.42
CA LEU A 138 -0.91 0.77 7.43
C LEU A 138 -2.12 1.64 7.74
N THR A 139 -2.68 1.52 8.94
CA THR A 139 -3.95 2.16 9.32
C THR A 139 -3.76 3.33 10.27
N GLY A 140 -2.62 3.40 10.96
CA GLY A 140 -2.43 4.32 12.07
C GLY A 140 -2.98 3.76 13.39
N PRO A 141 -2.94 4.55 14.49
CA PRO A 141 -3.48 4.18 15.78
C PRO A 141 -4.97 3.76 15.74
N PRO A 142 -5.40 2.78 16.57
CA PRO A 142 -6.75 2.20 16.52
C PRO A 142 -7.91 3.20 16.67
N ARG A 143 -7.67 4.35 17.32
CA ARG A 143 -8.71 5.36 17.61
C ARG A 143 -8.93 6.37 16.49
N LEU A 144 -8.19 6.27 15.38
CA LEU A 144 -8.31 7.21 14.25
C LEU A 144 -9.71 7.22 13.62
N PHE A 145 -10.44 6.12 13.68
CA PHE A 145 -11.80 6.05 13.14
C PHE A 145 -12.88 6.47 14.16
N GLU A 146 -12.56 6.56 15.46
CA GLU A 146 -13.52 7.02 16.49
C GLU A 146 -13.77 8.53 16.43
N LYS A 147 -12.78 9.28 15.91
CA LYS A 147 -12.88 10.71 15.61
C LYS A 147 -12.27 10.91 14.23
N MET A 148 -13.14 10.93 13.22
CA MET A 148 -12.78 11.13 11.83
C MET A 148 -12.24 12.55 11.63
N ASP A 149 -10.99 12.76 12.04
CA ASP A 149 -10.22 13.95 11.75
C ASP A 149 -9.39 13.66 10.49
N PRO A 150 -9.85 14.03 9.28
CA PRO A 150 -9.13 13.77 8.03
C PRO A 150 -7.76 14.47 7.97
N TYR A 151 -7.49 15.42 8.87
CA TYR A 151 -6.22 16.16 8.93
C TYR A 151 -5.23 15.59 9.96
N SER A 152 -5.54 14.45 10.58
CA SER A 152 -4.64 13.84 11.55
C SER A 152 -3.30 13.44 10.91
N GLU A 153 -2.20 13.91 11.50
CA GLU A 153 -0.85 13.50 11.11
C GLU A 153 -0.59 12.01 11.36
N ASP A 154 -1.39 11.37 12.21
CA ASP A 154 -1.25 9.96 12.58
C ASP A 154 -1.83 9.00 11.55
N HIS A 155 -2.58 9.52 10.55
CA HIS A 155 -3.17 8.69 9.49
C HIS A 155 -2.14 7.78 8.85
N GLY A 156 -2.48 6.50 8.80
CA GLY A 156 -1.64 5.48 8.19
C GLY A 156 -1.53 5.62 6.68
N LEU A 157 -0.68 4.77 6.11
CA LEU A 157 -0.38 4.73 4.69
C LEU A 157 -1.62 4.53 3.82
N VAL A 158 -2.63 3.75 4.26
CA VAL A 158 -3.83 3.47 3.46
C VAL A 158 -4.68 4.71 3.27
N PHE A 159 -5.00 5.42 4.35
CA PHE A 159 -5.77 6.66 4.29
C PHE A 159 -5.08 7.67 3.38
N ARG A 160 -3.78 7.89 3.62
CA ARG A 160 -2.96 8.80 2.80
C ARG A 160 -2.90 8.38 1.33
N SER A 161 -2.89 7.08 1.05
CA SER A 161 -2.93 6.55 -0.31
C SER A 161 -4.26 6.84 -1.00
N PHE A 162 -5.39 6.76 -0.29
CA PHE A 162 -6.69 7.11 -0.88
C PHE A 162 -6.79 8.59 -1.21
N VAL A 163 -6.36 9.46 -0.29
CA VAL A 163 -6.29 10.91 -0.54
C VAL A 163 -5.42 11.20 -1.76
N TYR A 164 -4.25 10.57 -1.86
CA TYR A 164 -3.37 10.73 -3.01
C TYR A 164 -3.98 10.19 -4.29
N LEU A 165 -4.63 9.03 -4.26
CA LEU A 165 -5.32 8.44 -5.40
C LEU A 165 -6.37 9.41 -5.96
N PHE A 166 -7.26 9.93 -5.12
CA PHE A 166 -8.29 10.89 -5.57
C PHE A 166 -7.69 12.17 -6.15
N LYS A 167 -6.58 12.65 -5.58
CA LYS A 167 -5.83 13.76 -6.17
C LYS A 167 -5.34 13.42 -7.59
N VAL A 168 -4.72 12.26 -7.78
CA VAL A 168 -4.23 11.84 -9.11
C VAL A 168 -5.38 11.69 -10.10
N LEU A 169 -6.51 11.09 -9.68
CA LEU A 169 -7.68 10.94 -10.55
C LEU A 169 -8.24 12.30 -11.03
N GLN A 170 -8.25 13.31 -10.15
CA GLN A 170 -8.67 14.68 -10.49
C GLN A 170 -7.73 15.37 -11.48
N GLU A 171 -6.44 15.02 -11.51
CA GLU A 171 -5.47 15.56 -12.46
C GLU A 171 -5.66 14.99 -13.89
N HIS A 172 -6.44 13.91 -14.05
CA HIS A 172 -6.73 13.27 -15.34
C HIS A 172 -8.10 13.66 -15.93
N GLU A 173 -8.28 14.93 -16.29
CA GLU A 173 -9.56 15.52 -16.75
C GLU A 173 -10.20 14.84 -17.98
N ASN A 174 -9.43 14.12 -18.81
CA ASN A 174 -9.92 13.48 -20.04
C ASN A 174 -10.35 12.01 -19.87
N CYS A 175 -10.35 11.50 -18.64
CA CYS A 175 -10.67 10.11 -18.33
C CYS A 175 -11.78 10.03 -17.28
N ASN A 176 -12.79 9.22 -17.55
CA ASN A 176 -13.78 8.84 -16.55
C ASN A 176 -13.25 7.63 -15.79
N PHE A 177 -13.28 7.68 -14.46
CA PHE A 177 -12.83 6.59 -13.61
C PHE A 177 -13.99 5.99 -12.82
N VAL A 178 -14.05 4.66 -12.76
CA VAL A 178 -14.94 3.90 -11.89
C VAL A 178 -14.07 3.11 -10.91
N LEU A 179 -14.24 3.40 -9.62
CA LEU A 179 -13.53 2.71 -8.55
C LEU A 179 -14.41 1.63 -7.92
N LYS A 180 -13.81 0.48 -7.65
CA LYS A 180 -14.44 -0.63 -6.97
C LYS A 180 -13.53 -1.14 -5.86
N ALA A 181 -14.02 -1.22 -4.64
CA ALA A 181 -13.25 -1.70 -3.49
C ALA A 181 -13.78 -3.04 -2.98
N SER A 182 -12.87 -3.93 -2.59
CA SER A 182 -13.19 -5.17 -1.89
C SER A 182 -12.20 -5.39 -0.75
N PHE A 183 -12.66 -6.02 0.33
CA PHE A 183 -11.82 -6.26 1.50
C PHE A 183 -12.07 -7.66 2.05
N LEU A 184 -11.02 -8.46 2.12
CA LEU A 184 -11.10 -9.83 2.63
C LEU A 184 -9.98 -10.13 3.63
N GLU A 185 -10.17 -11.19 4.40
CA GLU A 185 -9.11 -11.81 5.19
C GLU A 185 -8.91 -13.27 4.78
N ILE A 186 -7.66 -13.71 4.81
CA ILE A 186 -7.29 -15.11 4.77
C ILE A 186 -6.97 -15.51 6.20
N TYR A 187 -7.81 -16.37 6.77
CA TYR A 187 -7.66 -16.86 8.13
C TYR A 187 -7.76 -18.38 8.12
N ASN A 188 -6.72 -19.06 8.62
CA ASN A 188 -6.66 -20.53 8.66
C ASN A 188 -7.00 -21.17 7.29
N GLU A 189 -6.34 -20.70 6.23
CA GLU A 189 -6.55 -21.12 4.83
C GLU A 189 -7.99 -20.91 4.29
N LYS A 190 -8.81 -20.12 4.98
CA LYS A 190 -10.17 -19.76 4.55
C LYS A 190 -10.21 -18.29 4.17
N VAL A 191 -10.79 -18.01 3.01
CA VAL A 191 -11.05 -16.64 2.54
C VAL A 191 -12.37 -16.17 3.13
N ILE A 192 -12.35 -15.08 3.88
CA ILE A 192 -13.53 -14.51 4.54
C ILE A 192 -13.72 -13.09 4.02
N ASP A 193 -14.93 -12.79 3.57
CA ASP A 193 -15.31 -11.44 3.17
C ASP A 193 -15.49 -10.54 4.41
N LEU A 194 -14.82 -9.38 4.42
CA LEU A 194 -14.91 -8.42 5.52
C LEU A 194 -15.99 -7.36 5.32
N LEU A 195 -16.64 -7.29 4.16
CA LEU A 195 -17.66 -6.30 3.83
C LEU A 195 -19.09 -6.88 3.80
N ASN A 196 -19.24 -8.21 3.84
CA ASN A 196 -20.55 -8.86 3.88
C ASN A 196 -20.76 -9.66 5.18
N PRO A 197 -21.20 -9.00 6.27
CA PRO A 197 -21.42 -9.68 7.56
C PRO A 197 -22.65 -10.61 7.56
N GLY A 198 -23.58 -10.46 6.60
CA GLY A 198 -24.79 -11.30 6.51
C GLY A 198 -24.52 -12.76 6.17
N SER A 199 -23.33 -13.07 5.64
CA SER A 199 -22.96 -14.40 5.16
C SER A 199 -22.34 -15.31 6.21
N SER A 200 -22.73 -15.25 7.50
CA SER A 200 -22.22 -16.14 8.57
C SER A 200 -20.69 -16.35 8.64
N ARG A 201 -19.87 -15.43 8.08
CA ARG A 201 -18.45 -15.64 7.78
C ARG A 201 -18.13 -16.97 7.07
N LYS A 202 -19.00 -17.39 6.15
CA LYS A 202 -18.75 -18.59 5.34
C LYS A 202 -17.52 -18.35 4.47
N PRO A 203 -16.59 -19.33 4.42
CA PRO A 203 -15.44 -19.23 3.53
C PRO A 203 -15.87 -19.10 2.07
N LEU A 204 -15.28 -18.15 1.37
CA LEU A 204 -15.44 -17.98 -0.07
C LEU A 204 -14.47 -18.89 -0.83
N ALA A 205 -14.90 -19.35 -2.01
CA ALA A 205 -14.10 -20.22 -2.85
C ALA A 205 -13.20 -19.41 -3.79
N VAL A 206 -11.94 -19.83 -3.92
CA VAL A 206 -11.03 -19.30 -4.95
C VAL A 206 -11.20 -20.12 -6.23
N ARG A 207 -11.41 -19.43 -7.36
CA ARG A 207 -11.68 -20.03 -8.67
C ARG A 207 -10.70 -19.51 -9.71
N TRP A 208 -10.47 -20.31 -10.76
CA TRP A 208 -9.70 -19.88 -11.94
C TRP A 208 -10.62 -19.35 -13.03
N SER A 209 -10.35 -18.15 -13.55
CA SER A 209 -11.06 -17.57 -14.68
C SER A 209 -10.26 -17.74 -15.96
N LYS A 210 -10.87 -18.39 -16.96
CA LYS A 210 -10.30 -18.52 -18.31
C LYS A 210 -10.19 -17.16 -19.02
N LYS A 211 -11.15 -16.25 -18.79
CA LYS A 211 -11.22 -14.93 -19.43
C LYS A 211 -10.06 -14.03 -19.00
N THR A 212 -9.83 -13.92 -17.69
CA THR A 212 -8.75 -13.08 -17.15
C THR A 212 -7.41 -13.81 -17.09
N ARG A 213 -7.41 -15.14 -17.24
CA ARG A 213 -6.28 -16.05 -17.04
C ARG A 213 -5.65 -15.83 -15.65
N GLY A 214 -6.49 -15.83 -14.62
CA GLY A 214 -6.10 -15.56 -13.24
C GLY A 214 -7.10 -16.11 -12.22
N PHE A 215 -6.68 -16.12 -10.96
CA PHE A 215 -7.55 -16.50 -9.84
C PHE A 215 -8.42 -15.33 -9.40
N PHE A 216 -9.64 -15.64 -8.96
CA PHE A 216 -10.56 -14.70 -8.33
C PHE A 216 -11.31 -15.38 -7.19
N VAL A 217 -11.89 -14.57 -6.31
CA VAL A 217 -12.71 -15.05 -5.20
C VAL A 217 -14.18 -14.97 -5.62
N GLU A 218 -14.83 -16.13 -5.65
CA GLU A 218 -16.25 -16.23 -6.01
C GLU A 218 -17.13 -15.61 -4.92
N ASN A 219 -18.12 -14.80 -5.32
CA ASN A 219 -19.05 -14.09 -4.43
C ASN A 219 -18.39 -13.08 -3.47
N LEU A 220 -17.18 -12.60 -3.77
CA LEU A 220 -16.57 -11.52 -3.01
C LEU A 220 -17.35 -10.22 -3.20
N PHE A 221 -17.82 -9.63 -2.11
CA PHE A 221 -18.54 -8.38 -2.14
C PHE A 221 -17.61 -7.24 -2.58
N THR A 222 -18.12 -6.42 -3.49
CA THR A 222 -17.39 -5.29 -4.07
C THR A 222 -18.29 -4.06 -3.99
N VAL A 223 -17.75 -2.95 -3.53
CA VAL A 223 -18.44 -1.67 -3.36
C VAL A 223 -17.96 -0.72 -4.43
N GLU A 224 -18.87 -0.07 -5.15
CA GLU A 224 -18.53 1.05 -6.04
C GLU A 224 -18.28 2.29 -5.18
N CYS A 225 -17.19 3.00 -5.45
CA CYS A 225 -16.77 4.16 -4.68
C CYS A 225 -16.69 5.36 -5.62
N GLU A 226 -17.56 6.34 -5.40
CA GLU A 226 -17.60 7.57 -6.20
C GLU A 226 -16.75 8.65 -5.53
N GLU A 227 -16.72 8.65 -4.20
CA GLU A 227 -16.02 9.65 -3.39
C GLU A 227 -14.98 9.02 -2.45
N LEU A 228 -14.10 9.88 -1.92
CA LEU A 228 -13.08 9.47 -0.95
C LEU A 228 -13.73 8.82 0.29
N ASP A 229 -14.84 9.37 0.74
CA ASP A 229 -15.57 8.90 1.92
C ASP A 229 -16.09 7.47 1.74
N ASP A 230 -16.44 7.05 0.52
CA ASP A 230 -16.84 5.66 0.24
C ASP A 230 -15.70 4.67 0.47
N LEU A 231 -14.48 5.00 0.00
CA LEU A 231 -13.30 4.16 0.24
C LEU A 231 -12.96 4.10 1.73
N LEU A 232 -13.11 5.22 2.44
CA LEU A 232 -12.88 5.28 3.87
C LEU A 232 -13.90 4.44 4.64
N ALA A 233 -15.16 4.48 4.26
CA ALA A 233 -16.21 3.64 4.84
C ALA A 233 -15.93 2.15 4.62
N VAL A 234 -15.46 1.76 3.43
CA VAL A 234 -15.04 0.37 3.14
C VAL A 234 -13.87 -0.06 4.05
N LEU A 235 -12.88 0.82 4.24
CA LEU A 235 -11.76 0.55 5.13
C LEU A 235 -12.22 0.38 6.57
N GLU A 236 -13.04 1.30 7.08
CA GLU A 236 -13.55 1.28 8.45
C GLU A 236 -14.37 0.01 8.71
N GLU A 237 -15.33 -0.29 7.83
CA GLU A 237 -16.22 -1.45 7.97
C GLU A 237 -15.43 -2.76 7.97
N GLY A 238 -14.45 -2.90 7.08
CA GLY A 238 -13.61 -4.09 7.04
C GLY A 238 -12.70 -4.23 8.26
N LEU A 239 -12.16 -3.13 8.79
CA LEU A 239 -11.36 -3.14 10.03
C LEU A 239 -12.22 -3.50 11.25
N ARG A 240 -13.44 -2.96 11.32
CA ARG A 240 -14.43 -3.26 12.36
C ARG A 240 -14.80 -4.75 12.36
N ASN A 241 -15.15 -5.28 11.19
CA ASN A 241 -15.51 -6.69 11.04
C ASN A 241 -14.34 -7.63 11.33
N ARG A 242 -13.11 -7.23 10.99
CA ARG A 242 -11.90 -7.97 11.36
C ARG A 242 -11.68 -8.00 12.88
N SER A 243 -11.85 -6.87 13.56
CA SER A 243 -11.71 -6.78 15.03
C SER A 243 -12.69 -7.69 15.75
N ILE A 244 -13.97 -7.70 15.34
CA ILE A 244 -14.98 -8.61 15.88
C ILE A 244 -14.59 -10.08 15.63
N GLY A 245 -13.99 -10.39 14.48
CA GLY A 245 -13.50 -11.73 14.14
C GLY A 245 -12.43 -12.21 15.12
N THR A 246 -11.49 -11.33 15.46
CA THR A 246 -10.41 -11.63 16.42
C THR A 246 -10.89 -11.82 17.86
N HIS A 247 -12.00 -11.17 18.26
CA HIS A 247 -12.57 -11.37 19.59
C HIS A 247 -13.36 -12.69 19.73
N ASN A 248 -14.01 -13.17 18.66
CA ASN A 248 -14.80 -14.41 18.69
C ASN A 248 -14.00 -15.69 18.42
N MET A 249 -12.82 -15.59 17.82
CA MET A 249 -11.98 -16.73 17.46
C MET A 249 -10.56 -16.46 17.97
N ASN A 250 -10.12 -17.22 18.97
CA ASN A 250 -8.80 -17.21 19.62
C ASN A 250 -7.79 -16.15 19.15
N GLU A 251 -7.38 -15.33 20.11
CA GLU A 251 -6.51 -14.15 20.07
C GLU A 251 -5.12 -14.38 19.44
N TYR A 252 -5.04 -14.63 18.13
CA TYR A 252 -3.78 -14.67 17.39
C TYR A 252 -3.86 -13.89 16.08
N SER A 253 -3.53 -12.59 16.16
CA SER A 253 -3.37 -11.68 15.02
C SER A 253 -2.22 -12.05 14.06
N SER A 254 -1.42 -13.08 14.39
CA SER A 254 -0.31 -13.56 13.56
C SER A 254 -0.74 -14.52 12.43
N ARG A 255 -1.98 -15.04 12.44
CA ARG A 255 -2.47 -16.03 11.46
C ARG A 255 -3.51 -15.48 10.48
N SER A 256 -3.82 -14.18 10.52
CA SER A 256 -4.75 -13.55 9.57
C SER A 256 -4.03 -12.57 8.65
N HIS A 257 -4.24 -12.75 7.35
CA HIS A 257 -3.76 -11.84 6.31
C HIS A 257 -4.94 -11.09 5.73
N SER A 258 -5.04 -9.79 5.97
CA SER A 258 -6.04 -8.94 5.31
C SER A 258 -5.55 -8.54 3.92
N ILE A 259 -6.45 -8.46 2.94
CA ILE A 259 -6.23 -8.00 1.57
C ILE A 259 -7.33 -7.00 1.22
N LEU A 260 -6.97 -5.73 1.15
CA LEU A 260 -7.81 -4.65 0.60
C LEU A 260 -7.44 -4.50 -0.87
N THR A 261 -8.44 -4.52 -1.76
CA THR A 261 -8.27 -4.36 -3.20
C THR A 261 -9.08 -3.19 -3.72
N ILE A 262 -8.42 -2.24 -4.40
CA ILE A 262 -9.07 -1.19 -5.19
C ILE A 262 -8.88 -1.55 -6.67
N ALA A 263 -9.98 -1.68 -7.41
CA ALA A 263 -9.99 -1.83 -8.85
C ALA A 263 -10.36 -0.49 -9.50
N ILE A 264 -9.52 -0.04 -10.42
CA ILE A 264 -9.68 1.22 -11.15
C ILE A 264 -10.01 0.84 -12.59
N THR A 265 -11.17 1.28 -13.08
CA THR A 265 -11.54 1.17 -14.49
C THR A 265 -11.55 2.57 -15.07
N SER A 266 -10.75 2.81 -16.10
CA SER A 266 -10.74 4.09 -16.82
C SER A 266 -11.42 3.94 -18.17
N GLU A 267 -12.22 4.93 -18.54
CA GLU A 267 -12.80 5.09 -19.86
C GLU A 267 -12.36 6.45 -20.41
N GLN A 268 -11.57 6.42 -21.48
CA GLN A 268 -11.05 7.63 -22.10
C GLN A 268 -12.12 8.25 -23.00
N ALA A 269 -12.46 9.51 -22.77
CA ALA A 269 -13.37 10.23 -23.65
C ALA A 269 -12.67 10.45 -25.00
N VAL A 270 -13.13 9.77 -26.04
CA VAL A 270 -12.62 9.99 -27.40
C VAL A 270 -13.09 11.36 -27.86
N SER A 271 -12.16 12.30 -28.04
CA SER A 271 -12.49 13.60 -28.61
C SER A 271 -12.93 13.44 -30.07
N GLU A 272 -13.94 14.20 -30.49
CA GLU A 272 -14.52 14.13 -31.84
C GLU A 272 -13.48 14.40 -32.96
N TYR A 273 -12.36 15.05 -32.61
CA TYR A 273 -11.23 15.32 -33.50
C TYR A 273 -10.39 14.07 -33.83
N ASP A 274 -10.31 13.07 -32.94
CA ASP A 274 -9.57 11.81 -33.18
C ASP A 274 -10.31 10.83 -34.10
N ILE A 275 -11.63 11.00 -34.25
CA ILE A 275 -12.47 10.14 -35.09
C ILE A 275 -12.37 10.53 -36.58
N SER A 276 -11.84 11.73 -36.87
CA SER A 276 -11.71 12.25 -38.25
C SER A 276 -10.83 11.37 -39.16
N TRP A 277 -9.91 10.60 -38.59
CA TRP A 277 -9.07 9.62 -39.32
C TRP A 277 -9.67 8.21 -39.38
N LEU A 278 -10.63 7.87 -38.52
CA LEU A 278 -11.26 6.54 -38.47
C LEU A 278 -12.30 6.33 -39.59
N PHE A 279 -12.81 7.41 -40.20
CA PHE A 279 -13.71 7.34 -41.34
C PHE A 279 -13.25 8.25 -42.48
N PRO A 280 -12.31 7.78 -43.35
CA PRO A 280 -12.06 8.48 -44.60
C PRO A 280 -13.29 8.34 -45.49
N LEU A 281 -14.09 9.41 -45.55
CA LEU A 281 -14.97 9.81 -46.66
C LEU A 281 -15.52 8.66 -47.53
N ARG A 282 -16.60 7.98 -47.09
CA ARG A 282 -17.58 7.43 -48.05
C ARG A 282 -18.48 8.57 -48.56
N ARG A 283 -17.90 9.48 -49.34
CA ARG A 283 -18.66 10.39 -50.23
C ARG A 283 -18.02 10.34 -51.61
N LYS A 284 -18.69 9.59 -52.49
CA LYS A 284 -18.57 9.38 -53.95
C LYS A 284 -18.87 7.87 -54.11
N TYR A 285 -20.03 7.47 -54.64
CA TYR A 285 -20.48 7.70 -56.00
C TYR A 285 -22.00 7.94 -56.07
N ILE A 286 -22.38 8.93 -56.90
CA ILE A 286 -23.65 8.97 -57.63
C ILE A 286 -23.52 7.97 -58.79
#